data_AF-A0A358IWA3-F1
#
_entry.id   AF-A0A358IWA3-F1
#
_cell.length_a   1.000
_cell.length_b   1.000
_cell.length_c   1.000
_cell.angle_alpha   90.00
_cell.angle_beta   90.00
_cell.angle_gamma   90.00
#
_symmetry.space_group_name_H-M   'P 1'
#
loop_
_entity.id
_entity.type
_entity.pdbx_description
1 polymer ?
#
loop_
_entity_poly.entity_id
_entity_poly.type
_entity_poly.pdbx_seq_one_letter_code
_entity_poly.pdbx_strand_id
1 'polypeptide(L)'
;PACWCGLNGCLETWISGSGFQRDHEAATGRAWTAQAIADAAREGDVQASAALDRYIDRLGRALAMVVNLADPAVFVLGGGMSNVAELYDRLPDIVARHAFCDHWEGRIVPAKWGDSSGVRGAARLWGD
;
A
#
# COMPACT_ATOMS: atom_id res chain seq x y z
N PRO A 1 11.96 12.75 -0.73
CA PRO A 1 11.02 13.83 -0.34
C PRO A 1 11.14 14.12 1.16
N ALA A 2 11.00 15.38 1.55
CA ALA A 2 10.86 15.74 2.96
C ALA A 2 9.57 15.13 3.53
N CYS A 3 9.62 14.65 4.77
CA CYS A 3 8.48 14.08 5.48
C CYS A 3 8.04 15.02 6.61
N TRP A 4 6.74 14.99 6.93
CA TRP A 4 6.17 15.79 8.02
C TRP A 4 6.75 15.44 9.39
N CYS A 5 7.31 14.24 9.55
CA CYS A 5 8.01 13.84 10.78
C CYS A 5 9.40 14.49 10.96
N GLY A 6 9.84 15.34 10.01
CA GLY A 6 11.14 16.01 10.02
C GLY A 6 12.28 15.22 9.37
N LEU A 7 12.04 13.94 9.02
CA LEU A 7 12.99 13.10 8.29
C LEU A 7 12.81 13.18 6.77
N ASN A 8 13.65 12.46 6.03
CA ASN A 8 13.62 12.40 4.57
C ASN A 8 13.43 10.97 4.08
N GLY A 9 12.64 10.80 3.02
CA GLY A 9 12.51 9.53 2.32
C GLY A 9 11.69 8.47 3.07
N CYS A 10 10.89 8.86 4.06
CA CYS A 10 9.99 7.93 4.75
C CYS A 10 9.04 7.24 3.77
N LEU A 11 8.75 5.97 3.99
CA LEU A 11 7.81 5.18 3.18
C LEU A 11 6.47 5.91 3.00
N GLU A 12 5.94 6.53 4.06
CA GLU A 12 4.71 7.34 4.05
C GLU A 12 4.68 8.38 2.91
N THR A 13 5.83 8.95 2.55
CA THR A 13 5.90 9.95 1.46
C THR A 13 5.72 9.36 0.07
N TRP A 14 5.67 8.04 -0.06
CA TRP A 14 5.60 7.30 -1.32
C TRP A 14 4.39 6.37 -1.39
N ILE A 15 4.09 5.64 -0.32
CA ILE A 15 3.07 4.57 -0.30
C ILE A 15 1.75 4.98 0.41
N SER A 16 1.61 6.24 0.80
CA SER A 16 0.31 6.79 1.22
C SER A 16 -0.54 7.18 0.02
N GLY A 17 -1.85 7.41 0.25
CA GLY A 17 -2.74 7.91 -0.81
C GLY A 17 -2.35 9.29 -1.33
N SER A 18 -1.84 10.18 -0.46
CA SER A 18 -1.32 11.49 -0.89
C SER A 18 0.04 11.37 -1.58
N GLY A 19 0.88 10.41 -1.17
CA GLY A 19 2.10 10.05 -1.89
C GLY A 19 1.83 9.58 -3.31
N PHE A 20 0.83 8.72 -3.49
CA PHE A 20 0.36 8.23 -4.79
C PHE A 20 -0.14 9.37 -5.69
N GLN A 21 -0.99 10.25 -5.15
CA GLN A 21 -1.49 11.43 -5.89
C GLN A 21 -0.35 12.35 -6.33
N ARG A 22 0.58 12.67 -5.42
CA ARG A 22 1.75 13.51 -5.72
C ARG A 22 2.65 12.90 -6.78
N ASP A 23 2.85 11.58 -6.77
CA ASP A 23 3.65 10.89 -7.79
C ASP A 23 3.01 10.97 -9.18
N HIS A 24 1.69 10.76 -9.27
CA HIS A 24 0.95 10.93 -10.52
C HIS A 24 0.97 12.37 -11.02
N GLU A 25 0.71 13.35 -10.14
CA GLU A 25 0.72 14.76 -10.49
C GLU A 25 2.11 15.21 -10.95
N ALA A 26 3.18 14.78 -10.27
CA ALA A 26 4.55 15.10 -10.68
C ALA A 26 4.91 14.53 -12.06
N ALA A 27 4.38 13.35 -12.42
CA ALA A 27 4.63 12.71 -13.70
C ALA A 27 3.80 13.28 -14.86
N THR A 28 2.61 13.82 -14.58
CA THR A 28 1.62 14.14 -15.62
C THR A 28 1.16 15.60 -15.63
N GLY A 29 1.41 16.36 -14.57
CA GLY A 29 0.83 17.67 -14.33
C GLY A 29 -0.67 17.66 -13.98
N ARG A 30 -1.28 16.48 -13.80
CA ARG A 30 -2.72 16.33 -13.51
C ARG A 30 -2.94 15.99 -12.04
N ALA A 31 -3.55 16.93 -11.31
CA ALA A 31 -3.94 16.75 -9.92
C ALA A 31 -5.26 15.98 -9.82
N TRP A 32 -5.18 14.68 -9.57
CA TRP A 32 -6.33 13.78 -9.43
C TRP A 32 -6.39 13.17 -8.03
N THR A 33 -7.59 12.75 -7.62
CA THR A 33 -7.74 11.95 -6.40
C THR A 33 -7.15 10.55 -6.62
N ALA A 34 -6.74 9.89 -5.54
CA ALA A 34 -6.21 8.52 -5.59
C ALA A 34 -7.21 7.56 -6.25
N GLN A 35 -8.49 7.72 -5.93
CA GLN A 35 -9.58 6.95 -6.53
C GLN A 35 -9.66 7.17 -8.04
N ALA A 36 -9.65 8.43 -8.50
CA ALA A 36 -9.72 8.74 -9.92
C ALA A 36 -8.51 8.20 -10.70
N ILE A 37 -7.31 8.21 -10.09
CA ILE A 37 -6.13 7.60 -10.72
C ILE A 37 -6.30 6.08 -10.82
N ALA A 38 -6.77 5.41 -9.76
CA ALA A 38 -7.00 3.97 -9.79
C ALA A 38 -8.08 3.59 -10.82
N ASP A 39 -9.16 4.36 -10.91
CA ASP A 39 -10.24 4.13 -11.88
C ASP A 39 -9.75 4.35 -13.33
N ALA A 40 -9.02 5.44 -13.59
CA ALA A 40 -8.43 5.68 -14.91
C ALA A 40 -7.43 4.59 -15.30
N ALA A 41 -6.67 4.04 -14.34
CA ALA A 41 -5.77 2.91 -14.59
C ALA A 41 -6.54 1.65 -15.02
N ARG A 42 -7.73 1.40 -14.46
CA ARG A 42 -8.63 0.30 -14.88
C ARG A 42 -9.22 0.52 -16.27
N GLU A 43 -9.46 1.78 -16.62
CA GLU A 43 -9.93 2.19 -17.95
C GLU A 43 -8.81 2.20 -19.01
N GLY A 44 -7.56 1.98 -18.60
CA GLY A 44 -6.41 1.87 -19.51
C GLY A 44 -5.66 3.18 -19.78
N ASP A 45 -5.84 4.24 -18.96
CA ASP A 45 -4.98 5.42 -19.03
C ASP A 45 -3.54 5.02 -18.66
N VAL A 46 -2.65 5.09 -19.65
CA VAL A 46 -1.25 4.66 -19.55
C VAL A 46 -0.50 5.33 -18.40
N GLN A 47 -0.78 6.62 -18.15
CA GLN A 47 -0.08 7.38 -17.11
C GLN A 47 -0.60 7.03 -15.71
N ALA A 48 -1.91 6.80 -15.58
CA ALA A 48 -2.51 6.31 -14.36
C ALA A 48 -2.05 4.89 -14.02
N SER A 49 -2.00 3.99 -15.02
CA SER A 49 -1.44 2.65 -14.87
C SER A 49 0.02 2.71 -14.43
N ALA A 50 0.83 3.57 -15.06
CA ALA A 50 2.24 3.73 -14.68
C ALA A 50 2.40 4.25 -13.24
N ALA A 51 1.52 5.14 -12.78
CA ALA A 51 1.53 5.59 -11.38
C ALA A 51 1.17 4.43 -10.43
N LEU A 52 0.14 3.65 -10.76
CA LEU A 52 -0.28 2.50 -9.95
C LEU A 52 0.81 1.44 -9.89
N ASP A 53 1.49 1.17 -11.00
CA ASP A 53 2.61 0.23 -11.07
C ASP A 53 3.76 0.64 -10.14
N ARG A 54 4.14 1.93 -10.17
CA ARG A 54 5.17 2.46 -9.24
C ARG A 54 4.73 2.37 -7.78
N TYR A 55 3.45 2.64 -7.51
CA TYR A 55 2.91 2.51 -6.15
C TYR A 55 3.00 1.07 -5.64
N ILE A 56 2.53 0.10 -6.43
CA ILE A 56 2.50 -1.32 -6.06
C ILE A 56 3.91 -1.88 -5.91
N ASP A 57 4.85 -1.51 -6.79
CA ASP A 57 6.27 -1.91 -6.67
C ASP A 57 6.89 -1.42 -5.35
N ARG A 58 6.70 -0.14 -5.02
CA ARG A 58 7.22 0.45 -3.78
C ARG A 58 6.60 -0.18 -2.53
N LEU A 59 5.28 -0.39 -2.54
CA LEU A 59 4.58 -1.04 -1.43
C LEU A 59 5.03 -2.50 -1.27
N GLY A 60 5.12 -3.27 -2.36
CA GLY A 60 5.57 -4.66 -2.33
C GLY A 60 6.99 -4.80 -1.77
N ARG A 61 7.92 -3.94 -2.18
CA ARG A 61 9.28 -3.90 -1.60
C ARG A 61 9.28 -3.58 -0.11
N ALA A 62 8.44 -2.64 0.32
CA ALA A 62 8.30 -2.30 1.74
C ALA A 62 7.74 -3.49 2.55
N LEU A 63 6.74 -4.20 2.02
CA LEU A 63 6.20 -5.41 2.65
C LEU A 63 7.24 -6.53 2.72
N ALA A 64 8.03 -6.73 1.65
CA ALA A 64 9.12 -7.71 1.66
C ALA A 64 10.18 -7.41 2.72
N MET A 65 10.49 -6.13 2.96
CA MET A 65 11.35 -5.75 4.09
C MET A 65 10.77 -6.20 5.44
N VAL A 66 9.46 -6.08 5.62
CA VAL A 66 8.79 -6.57 6.84
C VAL A 66 8.81 -8.10 6.92
N VAL A 67 8.60 -8.80 5.80
CA VAL A 67 8.74 -10.27 5.73
C VAL A 67 10.13 -10.70 6.20
N ASN A 68 11.19 -10.09 5.67
CA ASN A 68 12.57 -10.44 6.01
C ASN A 68 12.93 -10.17 7.48
N LEU A 69 12.18 -9.33 8.18
CA LEU A 69 12.43 -8.97 9.57
C LEU A 69 11.55 -9.73 10.57
N ALA A 70 10.29 -10.01 10.20
CA ALA A 70 9.28 -10.47 11.14
C ALA A 70 8.46 -11.68 10.66
N ASP A 71 8.59 -12.08 9.40
CA ASP A 71 7.85 -13.19 8.76
C ASP A 71 6.37 -13.30 9.15
N PRO A 72 5.55 -12.26 8.89
CA PRO A 72 4.16 -12.28 9.29
C PRO A 72 3.34 -13.22 8.39
N ALA A 73 2.54 -14.09 9.03
CA ALA A 73 1.61 -14.96 8.31
C ALA A 73 0.52 -14.20 7.54
N VAL A 74 0.15 -12.98 7.99
CA VAL A 74 -0.89 -12.16 7.37
C VAL A 74 -0.55 -10.67 7.47
N PHE A 75 -0.61 -9.96 6.34
CA PHE A 75 -0.72 -8.51 6.25
C PHE A 75 -2.18 -8.10 6.11
N VAL A 76 -2.67 -7.25 7.00
CA VAL A 76 -4.01 -6.64 6.89
C VAL A 76 -3.85 -5.19 6.46
N LEU A 77 -4.28 -4.87 5.24
CA LEU A 77 -4.18 -3.52 4.69
C LEU A 77 -5.41 -2.69 5.06
N GLY A 78 -5.20 -1.50 5.63
CA GLY A 78 -6.25 -0.55 5.97
C GLY A 78 -6.04 0.83 5.33
N GLY A 79 -7.00 1.73 5.56
CA GLY A 79 -6.98 3.10 5.01
C GLY A 79 -7.47 3.17 3.56
N GLY A 80 -7.58 4.37 2.99
CA GLY A 80 -8.23 4.56 1.70
C GLY A 80 -7.62 3.77 0.53
N MET A 81 -6.30 3.58 0.53
CA MET A 81 -5.63 2.80 -0.53
C MET A 81 -5.94 1.30 -0.46
N SER A 82 -6.37 0.76 0.68
CA SER A 82 -6.76 -0.65 0.77
C SER A 82 -8.01 -0.98 -0.06
N ASN A 83 -8.72 0.03 -0.58
CA ASN A 83 -9.86 -0.16 -1.47
C ASN A 83 -9.45 -0.41 -2.94
N VAL A 84 -8.15 -0.30 -3.27
CA VAL A 84 -7.63 -0.62 -4.60
C VAL A 84 -7.49 -2.15 -4.71
N ALA A 85 -8.39 -2.78 -5.44
CA ALA A 85 -8.47 -4.25 -5.53
C ALA A 85 -7.19 -4.89 -6.11
N GLU A 86 -6.55 -4.20 -7.05
CA GLU A 86 -5.33 -4.64 -7.74
C GLU A 86 -4.17 -4.90 -6.77
N LEU A 87 -4.18 -4.31 -5.58
CA LEU A 87 -3.16 -4.55 -4.56
C LEU A 87 -3.11 -6.03 -4.17
N TYR A 88 -4.27 -6.66 -3.99
CA TYR A 88 -4.34 -8.01 -3.45
C TYR A 88 -3.86 -9.07 -4.45
N ASP A 89 -4.07 -8.82 -5.74
CA ASP A 89 -3.62 -9.71 -6.80
C ASP A 89 -2.14 -9.50 -7.15
N ARG A 90 -1.65 -8.25 -7.06
CA ARG A 90 -0.31 -7.88 -7.58
C ARG A 90 0.79 -7.84 -6.53
N LEU A 91 0.48 -7.53 -5.28
CA LEU A 91 1.50 -7.44 -4.23
C LEU A 91 2.19 -8.78 -3.95
N PRO A 92 1.51 -9.95 -3.93
CA PRO A 92 2.17 -11.20 -3.56
C PRO A 92 3.39 -11.53 -4.41
N ASP A 93 3.31 -11.33 -5.72
CA ASP A 93 4.42 -11.55 -6.65
C ASP A 93 5.62 -10.65 -6.39
N ILE A 94 5.39 -9.40 -5.97
CA ILE A 94 6.47 -8.45 -5.68
C ILE A 94 7.10 -8.78 -4.33
N VAL A 95 6.29 -9.14 -3.34
CA VAL A 95 6.80 -9.56 -2.03
C VAL A 95 7.67 -10.81 -2.18
N ALA A 96 7.19 -11.84 -2.87
CA ALA A 96 7.94 -13.07 -3.09
C ALA A 96 9.28 -12.85 -3.81
N ARG A 97 9.35 -11.90 -4.76
CA ARG A 97 10.61 -11.54 -5.47
C ARG A 97 11.66 -10.88 -4.58
N HIS A 98 11.24 -10.24 -3.49
CA HIS A 98 12.12 -9.46 -2.61
C HIS A 98 12.30 -10.05 -1.21
N ALA A 99 11.51 -11.07 -0.87
CA ALA A 99 11.68 -11.84 0.35
C ALA A 99 12.94 -12.72 0.25
N PHE A 100 13.63 -12.88 1.38
CA PHE A 100 14.80 -13.74 1.53
C PHE A 100 14.34 -15.15 1.91
N CYS A 101 13.53 -15.76 1.06
CA CYS A 101 13.07 -17.14 1.19
C CYS A 101 12.76 -17.73 -0.19
N ASP A 102 12.82 -19.06 -0.30
CA ASP A 102 12.50 -19.76 -1.55
C ASP A 102 11.00 -19.72 -1.87
N HIS A 103 10.16 -19.67 -0.82
CA HIS A 103 8.72 -19.58 -0.93
C HIS A 103 8.15 -18.73 0.21
N TRP A 104 7.28 -17.78 -0.12
CA TRP A 104 6.55 -16.97 0.85
C TRP A 104 5.08 -17.35 0.84
N GLU A 105 4.56 -17.79 1.99
CA GLU A 105 3.17 -18.27 2.16
C GLU A 105 2.23 -17.24 2.82
N GLY A 106 2.74 -16.03 3.08
CA GLY A 106 1.97 -14.99 3.73
C GLY A 106 0.78 -14.53 2.90
N ARG A 107 -0.27 -14.07 3.59
CA ARG A 107 -1.50 -13.56 2.95
C ARG A 107 -1.59 -12.04 3.08
N ILE A 108 -2.06 -11.38 2.03
CA ILE A 108 -2.39 -9.94 2.05
C ILE A 108 -3.89 -9.83 1.95
N VAL A 109 -4.54 -9.22 2.94
CA VAL A 109 -6.01 -9.14 3.02
C VAL A 109 -6.50 -7.73 3.34
N PRO A 110 -7.70 -7.36 2.89
CA PRO A 110 -8.31 -6.09 3.27
C PRO A 110 -8.71 -6.09 4.76
N ALA A 111 -8.64 -4.92 5.38
CA ALA A 111 -9.22 -4.71 6.71
C ALA A 111 -10.75 -4.89 6.66
N LYS A 112 -11.28 -5.70 7.60
CA LYS A 112 -12.70 -6.06 7.63
C LYS A 112 -13.61 -4.99 8.25
N TRP A 113 -13.10 -4.23 9.23
CA TRP A 113 -13.95 -3.46 10.14
C TRP A 113 -13.87 -1.94 9.96
N GLY A 114 -13.13 -1.45 8.96
CA GLY A 114 -13.05 -0.02 8.59
C GLY A 114 -12.95 0.90 9.82
N ASP A 115 -13.85 1.87 9.89
CA ASP A 115 -13.93 2.88 10.96
C ASP A 115 -14.16 2.29 12.36
N SER A 116 -14.79 1.11 12.44
CA SER A 116 -14.99 0.41 13.71
C SER A 116 -13.74 -0.33 14.21
N SER A 117 -12.65 -0.38 13.41
CA SER A 117 -11.43 -1.09 13.81
C SER A 117 -10.79 -0.48 15.06
N GLY A 118 -10.82 0.85 15.20
CA GLY A 118 -10.25 1.55 16.36
C GLY A 118 -10.93 1.18 17.68
N VAL A 119 -12.26 1.32 17.75
CA VAL A 119 -13.03 1.02 18.98
C VAL A 119 -12.98 -0.47 19.33
N ARG A 120 -13.01 -1.37 18.32
CA ARG A 120 -12.89 -2.82 18.53
C ARG A 120 -11.50 -3.21 19.04
N GLY A 121 -10.45 -2.55 18.55
CA GLY A 121 -9.09 -2.73 19.04
C GLY A 121 -8.95 -2.27 20.49
N ALA A 122 -9.46 -1.08 20.81
CA ALA A 122 -9.44 -0.54 22.17
C ALA A 122 -10.16 -1.46 23.18
N ALA A 123 -11.34 -1.95 22.83
CA ALA A 123 -12.10 -2.89 23.66
C ALA A 123 -11.40 -4.26 23.86
N ARG A 124 -10.41 -4.61 23.02
CA ARG A 124 -9.63 -5.85 23.11
C ARG A 124 -8.24 -5.67 23.68
N LEU A 125 -7.78 -4.44 23.89
CA LEU A 125 -6.43 -4.14 24.36
C LEU A 125 -6.21 -4.61 25.80
N TRP A 126 -7.25 -4.51 26.62
CA TRP A 126 -7.34 -5.10 27.95
C TRP A 126 -8.61 -5.93 28.04
N GLY A 127 -8.49 -7.23 27.77
CA GLY A 127 -9.49 -8.22 28.13
C GLY A 127 -9.01 -8.98 29.35
N ASP A 128 -9.90 -9.17 30.33
CA ASP A 128 -9.71 -10.15 31.41
C ASP A 128 -9.52 -11.57 30.84
#